data_AF-A0A7V4PQG5-F1
#
_entry.id   AF-A0A7V4PQG5-F1
#
_cell.length_a   1.000
_cell.length_b   1.000
_cell.length_c   1.000
_cell.angle_alpha   90.00
_cell.angle_beta   90.00
_cell.angle_gamma   90.00
#
_symmetry.space_group_name_H-M   'P 1'
#
loop_
_entity.id
_entity.type
_entity.pdbx_description
1 polymer ?
#
loop_
_entity_poly.entity_id
_entity_poly.type
_entity_poly.pdbx_seq_one_letter_code
_entity_poly.pdbx_strand_id
1 'polypeptide(L)'
;MPPKRKTVAPQRKLPQPLPQNSCWIESDAYDRRAYGNLRSESGSLRALEESGATFLPYFPSLLQDLFYLLFKYNIIFQEDRNVVPSALFNRALLNSLRQGSLYGALRELTLLDEAKSGLCVLLLGEALVALLKSEKLLTRRDMLDLWDVHKQEEIRERKREELAESEKLLQEALEAAGKKSLAKAKEALQGEFEGADALLRQKAARLKEDFQRLESQAASRFQAQAIAVAQQLDDAAEQAEQWGLTLGTGYRSPPGQKLELGKRLASNEKLKKLARLVGRMKFHALALRKKVFERSSEEILEIERGDRVSRLLPHELLALSHPILCKDFYRRFLDQELLQ
;
A
#
# COMPACT_ATOMS: atom_id res chain seq x y z
N MET A 1 34.98 -29.88 11.08
CA MET A 1 34.18 -28.98 10.22
C MET A 1 33.97 -27.67 10.95
N PRO A 2 34.34 -26.50 10.39
CA PRO A 2 34.09 -25.23 11.08
C PRO A 2 32.57 -24.97 11.13
N PRO A 3 32.04 -24.40 12.23
CA PRO A 3 30.62 -24.14 12.36
C PRO A 3 30.18 -23.10 11.33
N LYS A 4 29.12 -23.41 10.58
CA LYS A 4 28.50 -22.50 9.61
C LYS A 4 28.18 -21.18 10.31
N ARG A 5 28.79 -20.08 9.86
CA ARG A 5 28.46 -18.71 10.28
C ARG A 5 26.95 -18.53 10.13
N LYS A 6 26.25 -18.29 11.25
CA LYS A 6 24.85 -17.85 11.22
C LYS A 6 24.81 -16.57 10.40
N THR A 7 24.19 -16.60 9.22
CA THR A 7 23.88 -15.42 8.43
C THR A 7 22.91 -14.58 9.24
N VAL A 8 23.44 -13.56 9.91
CA VAL A 8 22.65 -12.54 10.61
C VAL A 8 21.75 -11.91 9.55
N ALA A 9 20.43 -12.04 9.72
CA ALA A 9 19.46 -11.39 8.84
C ALA A 9 19.78 -9.89 8.81
N PRO A 10 19.80 -9.23 7.63
CA PRO A 10 20.12 -7.82 7.54
C PRO A 10 19.18 -7.04 8.47
N GLN A 11 19.77 -6.27 9.39
CA GLN A 11 18.99 -5.43 10.30
C GLN A 11 18.07 -4.54 9.46
N ARG A 12 16.76 -4.60 9.74
CA ARG A 12 15.76 -3.74 9.11
C ARG A 12 16.14 -2.30 9.41
N LYS A 13 16.84 -1.62 8.49
CA LYS A 13 17.04 -0.18 8.59
C LYS A 13 15.66 0.47 8.51
N LEU A 14 15.20 1.05 9.61
CA LEU A 14 14.00 1.86 9.61
C LEU A 14 14.30 3.09 8.74
N PRO A 15 13.51 3.33 7.69
CA PRO A 15 13.71 4.51 6.87
C PRO A 15 13.48 5.78 7.71
N GLN A 16 14.22 6.85 7.40
CA GLN A 16 14.04 8.13 8.07
C GLN A 16 12.60 8.65 7.87
N PRO A 17 11.98 9.25 8.91
CA PRO A 17 10.65 9.84 8.77
C PRO A 17 10.69 10.95 7.71
N LEU A 18 9.67 10.98 6.86
CA LEU A 18 9.56 11.99 5.82
C LEU A 18 9.06 13.31 6.43
N PRO A 19 9.47 14.47 5.87
CA PRO A 19 8.97 15.76 6.33
C PRO A 19 7.45 15.85 6.17
N GLN A 20 6.76 16.40 7.17
CA GLN A 20 5.29 16.41 7.17
C GLN A 20 4.70 17.47 6.22
N ASN A 21 5.44 18.53 5.96
CA ASN A 21 5.06 19.66 5.11
C ASN A 21 5.32 19.43 3.60
N SER A 22 5.79 18.24 3.21
CA SER A 22 6.04 17.89 1.80
C SER A 22 4.99 16.98 1.17
N CYS A 23 4.03 16.49 1.97
CA CYS A 23 2.94 15.61 1.52
C CYS A 23 1.66 16.42 1.26
N TRP A 24 0.98 16.16 0.16
CA TRP A 24 -0.28 16.82 -0.22
C TRP A 24 -1.51 16.17 0.38
N ILE A 25 -1.43 14.92 0.80
CA ILE A 25 -2.58 14.19 1.36
C ILE A 25 -2.43 14.09 2.86
N GLU A 26 -3.50 14.44 3.59
CA GLU A 26 -3.52 14.28 5.03
C GLU A 26 -3.36 12.80 5.41
N SER A 27 -2.56 12.51 6.43
CA SER A 27 -2.29 11.14 6.90
C SER A 27 -2.62 10.98 8.37
N ASP A 28 -3.19 9.83 8.74
CA ASP A 28 -3.36 9.45 10.14
C ASP A 28 -2.17 8.59 10.63
N ALA A 29 -2.22 8.15 11.89
CA ALA A 29 -1.17 7.31 12.45
C ALA A 29 -1.11 5.91 11.82
N TYR A 30 -2.25 5.37 11.39
CA TYR A 30 -2.35 4.06 10.75
C TYR A 30 -1.74 4.10 9.35
N ASP A 31 -2.08 5.10 8.55
CA ASP A 31 -1.56 5.31 7.19
C ASP A 31 -0.05 5.46 7.18
N ARG A 32 0.50 6.24 8.12
CA ARG A 32 1.95 6.40 8.29
C ARG A 32 2.62 5.08 8.66
N ARG A 33 1.98 4.27 9.50
CA ARG A 33 2.49 2.94 9.87
C ARG A 33 2.42 1.97 8.71
N ALA A 34 1.32 1.92 7.97
CA ALA A 34 1.13 1.04 6.81
C ALA A 34 2.22 1.30 5.76
N TYR A 35 2.37 2.56 5.33
CA TYR A 35 3.42 2.93 4.37
C TYR A 35 4.82 2.75 4.94
N GLY A 36 5.05 3.11 6.20
CA GLY A 36 6.34 2.96 6.87
C GLY A 36 6.82 1.51 6.97
N ASN A 37 5.91 0.59 7.31
CA ASN A 37 6.21 -0.85 7.31
C ASN A 37 6.58 -1.33 5.92
N LEU A 38 5.79 -0.94 4.93
CA LEU A 38 5.97 -1.33 3.54
C LEU A 38 7.32 -0.85 2.99
N ARG A 39 7.67 0.43 3.21
CA ARG A 39 9.00 1.02 2.91
C ARG A 39 10.14 0.30 3.65
N SER A 40 9.89 -0.15 4.88
CA SER A 40 10.89 -0.89 5.66
C SER A 40 11.14 -2.31 5.14
N GLU A 41 10.17 -2.92 4.46
CA GLU A 41 10.23 -4.33 4.06
C GLU A 41 10.55 -4.52 2.57
N SER A 42 10.26 -3.55 1.71
CA SER A 42 10.58 -3.60 0.28
C SER A 42 11.89 -2.87 -0.04
N GLY A 43 12.90 -3.60 -0.49
CA GLY A 43 14.15 -3.01 -0.99
C GLY A 43 13.95 -2.28 -2.32
N SER A 44 12.99 -2.73 -3.12
CA SER A 44 12.66 -2.18 -4.43
C SER A 44 12.07 -0.77 -4.36
N LEU A 45 11.20 -0.46 -3.40
CA LEU A 45 10.72 0.91 -3.19
C LEU A 45 11.83 1.85 -2.71
N ARG A 46 12.75 1.38 -1.86
CA ARG A 46 13.88 2.22 -1.42
C ARG A 46 14.80 2.59 -2.56
N ALA A 47 15.12 1.61 -3.42
CA ALA A 47 15.90 1.87 -4.62
C ALA A 47 15.19 2.86 -5.56
N LEU A 48 13.86 2.77 -5.65
CA LEU A 48 13.06 3.70 -6.41
C LEU A 48 13.10 5.12 -5.82
N GLU A 49 12.95 5.26 -4.50
CA GLU A 49 13.08 6.53 -3.78
C GLU A 49 14.43 7.19 -4.05
N GLU A 50 15.53 6.45 -3.90
CA GLU A 50 16.89 6.94 -4.14
C GLU A 50 17.05 7.40 -5.60
N SER A 51 16.53 6.62 -6.55
CA SER A 51 16.62 6.95 -7.98
C SER A 51 15.79 8.18 -8.36
N GLY A 52 14.60 8.34 -7.78
CA GLY A 52 13.70 9.44 -8.10
C GLY A 52 14.05 10.74 -7.38
N ALA A 53 14.61 10.65 -6.17
CA ALA A 53 15.14 11.79 -5.41
C ALA A 53 16.28 12.52 -6.13
N THR A 54 16.89 11.90 -7.15
CA THR A 54 17.88 12.56 -8.01
C THR A 54 17.22 13.60 -8.95
N PHE A 55 15.96 13.37 -9.35
CA PHE A 55 15.27 14.20 -10.34
C PHE A 55 14.35 15.24 -9.70
N LEU A 56 13.60 14.84 -8.68
CA LEU A 56 12.58 15.68 -8.05
C LEU A 56 12.86 15.88 -6.56
N PRO A 57 12.73 17.12 -6.04
CA PRO A 57 12.70 17.33 -4.60
C PRO A 57 11.49 16.61 -4.00
N TYR A 58 11.63 16.12 -2.77
CA TYR A 58 10.57 15.40 -2.05
C TYR A 58 9.92 14.22 -2.79
N PHE A 59 10.62 13.58 -3.73
CA PHE A 59 10.12 12.38 -4.42
C PHE A 59 9.61 11.26 -3.49
N PRO A 60 10.25 10.97 -2.34
CA PRO A 60 9.70 9.99 -1.40
C PRO A 60 8.31 10.39 -0.85
N SER A 61 8.06 11.69 -0.68
CA SER A 61 6.74 12.22 -0.24
C SER A 61 5.68 12.04 -1.33
N LEU A 62 6.07 12.19 -2.60
CA LEU A 62 5.18 11.88 -3.74
C LEU A 62 4.75 10.40 -3.72
N LEU A 63 5.68 9.47 -3.49
CA LEU A 63 5.33 8.05 -3.43
C LEU A 63 4.39 7.74 -2.25
N GLN A 64 4.59 8.42 -1.13
CA GLN A 64 3.69 8.34 0.02
C GLN A 64 2.28 8.87 -0.31
N ASP A 65 2.18 10.03 -0.96
CA ASP A 65 0.89 10.57 -1.41
C ASP A 65 0.22 9.65 -2.44
N LEU A 66 0.96 9.10 -3.40
CA LEU A 66 0.43 8.13 -4.37
C LEU A 66 -0.12 6.89 -3.66
N PHE A 67 0.59 6.40 -2.63
CA PHE A 67 0.11 5.31 -1.80
C PHE A 67 -1.21 5.67 -1.12
N TYR A 68 -1.29 6.84 -0.48
CA TYR A 68 -2.52 7.28 0.20
C TYR A 68 -3.68 7.50 -0.74
N LEU A 69 -3.44 8.02 -1.93
CA LEU A 69 -4.45 8.25 -2.95
C LEU A 69 -5.10 6.95 -3.47
N LEU A 70 -4.37 5.84 -3.43
CA LEU A 70 -4.84 4.51 -3.84
C LEU A 70 -5.36 3.68 -2.65
N PHE A 71 -4.71 3.78 -1.51
CA PHE A 71 -4.97 2.96 -0.32
C PHE A 71 -6.15 3.45 0.53
N LYS A 72 -6.19 4.76 0.84
CA LYS A 72 -7.15 5.33 1.80
C LYS A 72 -8.57 5.23 1.28
N TYR A 73 -9.55 5.21 2.17
CA TYR A 73 -10.96 5.33 1.80
C TYR A 73 -11.36 6.79 1.47
N ASN A 74 -11.09 7.71 2.41
CA ASN A 74 -11.35 9.14 2.24
C ASN A 74 -10.03 9.89 1.99
N ILE A 75 -10.03 10.79 1.00
CA ILE A 75 -8.83 11.52 0.57
C ILE A 75 -9.08 13.00 0.76
N ILE A 76 -8.31 13.59 1.66
CA ILE A 76 -8.34 15.02 1.97
C ILE A 76 -7.01 15.61 1.50
N PHE A 77 -7.10 16.57 0.59
CA PHE A 77 -5.93 17.31 0.12
C PHE A 77 -5.68 18.49 1.05
N GLN A 78 -4.41 18.69 1.40
CA GLN A 78 -3.98 19.85 2.14
C GLN A 78 -4.09 21.11 1.29
N GLU A 79 -4.26 22.24 1.98
CA GLU A 79 -4.21 23.56 1.37
C GLU A 79 -2.80 23.92 0.89
N ASP A 80 -2.71 24.72 -0.18
CA ASP A 80 -1.46 25.19 -0.77
C ASP A 80 -0.52 25.88 0.25
N ARG A 81 -1.05 26.40 1.37
CA ARG A 81 -0.27 27.11 2.40
C ARG A 81 0.48 26.18 3.35
N ASN A 82 0.02 24.94 3.50
CA ASN A 82 0.56 23.97 4.43
C ASN A 82 1.67 23.12 3.79
N VAL A 83 1.73 23.11 2.46
CA VAL A 83 2.67 22.32 1.68
C VAL A 83 3.75 23.20 1.07
N VAL A 84 4.96 22.69 1.06
CA VAL A 84 6.15 23.37 0.57
C VAL A 84 6.09 23.58 -0.97
N PRO A 85 6.43 24.76 -1.51
CA PRO A 85 6.33 25.07 -2.94
C PRO A 85 7.09 24.15 -3.90
N SER A 86 8.23 23.60 -3.51
CA SER A 86 9.00 22.66 -4.33
C SER A 86 8.25 21.34 -4.56
N ALA A 87 7.24 21.02 -3.74
CA ALA A 87 6.34 19.90 -3.94
C ALA A 87 5.15 20.22 -4.87
N LEU A 88 5.03 21.42 -5.45
CA LEU A 88 3.89 21.80 -6.31
C LEU A 88 3.71 20.85 -7.51
N PHE A 89 4.81 20.37 -8.10
CA PHE A 89 4.73 19.41 -9.20
C PHE A 89 4.07 18.09 -8.77
N ASN A 90 4.27 17.68 -7.52
CA ASN A 90 3.64 16.47 -6.99
C ASN A 90 2.11 16.59 -7.00
N ARG A 91 1.57 17.77 -6.67
CA ARG A 91 0.13 18.03 -6.74
C ARG A 91 -0.43 17.86 -8.14
N ALA A 92 0.28 18.38 -9.16
CA ALA A 92 -0.14 18.25 -10.55
C ALA A 92 -0.22 16.78 -10.98
N LEU A 93 0.79 15.97 -10.62
CA LEU A 93 0.77 14.53 -10.86
C LEU A 93 -0.39 13.83 -10.14
N LEU A 94 -0.61 14.12 -8.86
CA LEU A 94 -1.71 13.52 -8.08
C LEU A 94 -3.07 13.88 -8.67
N ASN A 95 -3.28 15.13 -9.07
CA ASN A 95 -4.51 15.58 -9.72
C ASN A 95 -4.71 14.91 -11.08
N SER A 96 -3.64 14.79 -11.88
CA SER A 96 -3.71 14.12 -13.18
C SER A 96 -4.14 12.65 -13.06
N LEU A 97 -3.66 11.95 -12.03
CA LEU A 97 -4.06 10.58 -11.76
C LEU A 97 -5.51 10.52 -11.29
N ARG A 98 -5.90 11.37 -10.35
CA ARG A 98 -7.26 11.43 -9.78
C ARG A 98 -8.34 11.75 -10.82
N GLN A 99 -8.03 12.62 -11.78
CA GLN A 99 -8.94 13.00 -12.87
C GLN A 99 -8.95 12.00 -14.01
N GLY A 100 -8.01 11.04 -14.04
CA GLY A 100 -7.94 10.00 -15.06
C GLY A 100 -9.11 9.02 -14.97
N SER A 101 -9.55 8.52 -16.12
CA SER A 101 -10.69 7.58 -16.22
C SER A 101 -10.48 6.26 -15.47
N LEU A 102 -9.22 5.80 -15.33
CA LEU A 102 -8.90 4.56 -14.64
C LEU A 102 -8.69 4.70 -13.14
N TYR A 103 -8.77 5.91 -12.60
CA TYR A 103 -8.59 6.13 -11.17
C TYR A 103 -9.58 5.29 -10.33
N GLY A 104 -10.84 5.22 -10.76
CA GLY A 104 -11.86 4.40 -10.11
C GLY A 104 -11.48 2.92 -10.09
N ALA A 105 -11.11 2.36 -11.25
CA ALA A 105 -10.70 0.97 -11.39
C ALA A 105 -9.46 0.64 -10.54
N LEU A 106 -8.44 1.51 -10.55
CA LEU A 106 -7.25 1.33 -9.72
C LEU A 106 -7.60 1.29 -8.23
N ARG A 107 -8.50 2.16 -7.76
CA ARG A 107 -8.93 2.16 -6.36
C ARG A 107 -9.75 0.95 -5.99
N GLU A 108 -10.64 0.47 -6.85
CA GLU A 108 -11.41 -0.75 -6.58
C GLU A 108 -10.48 -1.94 -6.28
N LEU A 109 -9.33 -1.99 -6.95
CA LEU A 109 -8.32 -3.03 -6.76
C LEU A 109 -7.41 -2.83 -5.55
N THR A 110 -7.15 -1.57 -5.17
CA THR A 110 -6.10 -1.21 -4.20
C THR A 110 -6.62 -0.69 -2.86
N LEU A 111 -7.91 -0.40 -2.75
CA LEU A 111 -8.56 0.14 -1.55
C LEU A 111 -8.30 -0.76 -0.34
N LEU A 112 -7.71 -0.17 0.71
CA LEU A 112 -7.39 -0.83 1.97
C LEU A 112 -6.50 -2.09 1.84
N ASP A 113 -5.86 -2.29 0.68
CA ASP A 113 -4.90 -3.38 0.46
C ASP A 113 -3.48 -2.81 0.36
N GLU A 114 -2.71 -2.94 1.43
CA GLU A 114 -1.33 -2.42 1.53
C GLU A 114 -0.42 -3.00 0.43
N ALA A 115 -0.55 -4.29 0.10
CA ALA A 115 0.33 -4.93 -0.86
C ALA A 115 0.02 -4.50 -2.30
N LYS A 116 -1.26 -4.45 -2.67
CA LYS A 116 -1.68 -4.02 -4.03
C LYS A 116 -1.43 -2.54 -4.25
N SER A 117 -1.81 -1.69 -3.30
CA SER A 117 -1.52 -0.26 -3.34
C SER A 117 -0.01 0.01 -3.45
N GLY A 118 0.80 -0.66 -2.61
CA GLY A 118 2.26 -0.54 -2.68
C GLY A 118 2.86 -1.01 -4.01
N LEU A 119 2.37 -2.12 -4.58
CA LEU A 119 2.80 -2.59 -5.89
C LEU A 119 2.43 -1.60 -7.00
N CYS A 120 1.21 -1.04 -6.95
CA CYS A 120 0.78 -0.03 -7.90
C CYS A 120 1.67 1.22 -7.84
N VAL A 121 1.95 1.72 -6.64
CA VAL A 121 2.87 2.85 -6.41
C VAL A 121 4.27 2.57 -6.93
N LEU A 122 4.78 1.35 -6.73
CA LEU A 122 6.08 0.96 -7.25
C LEU A 122 6.11 1.04 -8.78
N LEU A 123 5.13 0.45 -9.45
CA LEU A 123 5.07 0.42 -10.92
C LEU A 123 4.84 1.83 -11.50
N LEU A 124 3.95 2.62 -10.90
CA LEU A 124 3.72 4.03 -11.29
C LEU A 124 4.97 4.88 -11.09
N GLY A 125 5.66 4.72 -9.97
CA GLY A 125 6.89 5.46 -9.68
C GLY A 125 8.04 5.07 -10.61
N GLU A 126 8.19 3.78 -10.98
CA GLU A 126 9.17 3.35 -11.98
C GLU A 126 8.89 3.96 -13.36
N ALA A 127 7.62 3.95 -13.77
CA ALA A 127 7.19 4.60 -15.02
C ALA A 127 7.45 6.12 -14.97
N LEU A 128 7.20 6.77 -13.83
CA LEU A 128 7.46 8.19 -13.62
C LEU A 128 8.95 8.51 -13.73
N VAL A 129 9.82 7.73 -13.07
CA VAL A 129 11.28 7.90 -13.16
C VAL A 129 11.77 7.69 -14.60
N ALA A 130 11.22 6.71 -15.32
CA ALA A 130 11.55 6.49 -16.73
C ALA A 130 11.15 7.69 -17.60
N LEU A 131 9.97 8.27 -17.36
CA LEU A 131 9.51 9.45 -18.08
C LEU A 131 10.37 10.70 -17.76
N LEU A 132 10.76 10.90 -16.50
CA LEU A 132 11.66 11.97 -16.08
C LEU A 132 13.06 11.83 -16.71
N LYS A 133 13.61 10.61 -16.73
CA LYS A 133 14.88 10.31 -17.41
C LYS A 133 14.85 10.63 -18.91
N SER A 134 13.70 10.44 -19.55
CA SER A 134 13.51 10.72 -20.97
C SER A 134 13.12 12.17 -21.27
N GLU A 135 13.09 13.05 -20.26
CA GLU A 135 12.68 14.46 -20.36
C GLU A 135 11.27 14.64 -20.97
N LYS A 136 10.41 13.62 -20.85
CA LYS A 136 9.05 13.64 -21.41
C LYS A 136 8.03 14.30 -20.48
N LEU A 137 8.35 14.45 -19.21
CA LEU A 137 7.48 15.12 -18.23
C LEU A 137 7.99 16.51 -17.87
N LEU A 138 9.30 16.61 -17.60
CA LEU A 138 9.97 17.84 -17.23
C LEU A 138 11.27 17.96 -18.00
N THR A 139 11.59 19.19 -18.37
CA THR A 139 12.89 19.53 -18.94
C THR A 139 13.92 19.61 -17.82
N ARG A 140 15.20 19.45 -18.15
CA ARG A 140 16.29 19.67 -17.19
C ARG A 140 16.26 21.05 -16.52
N ARG A 141 15.83 22.08 -17.27
CA ARG A 141 15.64 23.43 -16.73
C ARG A 141 14.59 23.46 -15.62
N ASP A 142 13.41 22.91 -15.88
CA ASP A 142 12.31 22.88 -14.92
C ASP A 142 12.69 22.13 -13.63
N MET A 143 13.45 21.04 -13.76
CA MET A 143 13.99 20.31 -12.61
C MET A 143 14.99 21.14 -11.81
N LEU A 144 15.86 21.93 -12.46
CA LEU A 144 16.77 22.85 -11.77
C LEU A 144 16.00 23.96 -11.06
N ASP A 145 14.96 24.51 -11.67
CA ASP A 145 14.13 25.55 -11.06
C ASP A 145 13.42 25.02 -9.78
N LEU A 146 12.97 23.76 -9.78
CA LEU A 146 12.43 23.08 -8.58
C LEU A 146 13.49 22.95 -7.48
N TRP A 147 14.72 22.56 -7.82
CA TRP A 147 15.83 22.46 -6.87
C TRP A 147 16.26 23.82 -6.32
N ASP A 148 16.19 24.86 -7.14
CA ASP A 148 16.50 26.22 -6.70
C ASP A 148 15.47 26.72 -5.70
N VAL A 149 14.19 26.42 -5.91
CA VAL A 149 13.14 26.72 -4.93
C VAL A 149 13.30 25.90 -3.66
N HIS A 150 13.63 24.61 -3.76
CA HIS A 150 13.96 23.78 -2.61
C HIS A 150 15.09 24.37 -1.75
N LYS A 151 16.17 24.85 -2.39
CA LYS A 151 17.26 25.54 -1.67
C LYS A 151 16.80 26.82 -0.98
N GLN A 152 15.91 27.59 -1.61
CA GLN A 152 15.35 28.79 -0.96
C GLN A 152 14.48 28.44 0.24
N GLU A 153 13.77 27.32 0.21
CA GLU A 153 12.97 26.83 1.33
C GLU A 153 13.86 26.43 2.51
N GLU A 154 14.96 25.73 2.26
CA GLU A 154 15.94 25.42 3.30
C GLU A 154 16.54 26.68 3.93
N ILE A 155 16.86 27.70 3.12
CA ILE A 155 17.37 28.98 3.61
C ILE A 155 16.31 29.68 4.48
N ARG A 156 15.05 29.68 4.03
CA ARG A 156 13.94 30.27 4.78
C ARG A 156 13.73 29.58 6.13
N GLU A 157 13.74 28.24 6.16
CA GLU A 157 13.57 27.49 7.41
C GLU A 157 14.75 27.71 8.36
N ARG A 158 15.99 27.74 7.88
CA ARG A 158 17.17 28.09 8.72
C ARG A 158 17.02 29.47 9.36
N LYS A 159 16.64 30.49 8.58
CA LYS A 159 16.38 31.84 9.10
C LYS A 159 15.21 31.88 10.08
N ARG A 160 14.20 31.04 9.88
CA ARG A 160 13.07 30.90 10.80
C ARG A 160 13.50 30.30 12.13
N GLU A 161 14.37 29.29 12.11
CA GLU A 161 14.96 28.68 13.29
C GLU A 161 15.83 29.68 14.06
N GLU A 162 16.72 30.40 13.36
CA GLU A 162 17.53 31.48 13.94
C GLU A 162 16.67 32.56 14.61
N LEU A 163 15.56 32.94 13.97
CA LEU A 163 14.57 33.84 14.56
C LEU A 163 13.95 33.26 15.82
N ALA A 164 13.48 32.01 15.79
CA ALA A 164 12.86 31.37 16.94
C ALA A 164 13.84 31.20 18.12
N GLU A 165 15.11 30.91 17.83
CA GLU A 165 16.18 30.87 18.84
C GLU A 165 16.44 32.25 19.43
N SER A 166 16.53 33.29 18.59
CA SER A 166 16.68 34.67 19.07
C SER A 166 15.52 35.11 19.96
N GLU A 167 14.30 34.65 19.67
CA GLU A 167 13.11 34.92 20.48
C GLU A 167 13.16 34.24 21.85
N LYS A 168 13.62 32.99 21.91
CA LYS A 168 13.82 32.28 23.18
C LYS A 168 14.90 32.97 24.03
N LEU A 169 16.03 33.32 23.43
CA LEU A 169 17.12 34.02 24.11
C LEU A 169 16.68 35.39 24.65
N LEU A 170 15.82 36.11 23.92
CA LEU A 170 15.24 37.37 24.39
C LEU A 170 14.33 37.18 25.61
N GLN A 171 13.56 36.08 25.65
CA GLN A 171 12.69 35.75 26.78
C GLN A 171 13.47 35.32 28.02
N GLU A 172 14.60 34.62 27.84
CA GLU A 172 15.48 34.14 28.92
C GLU A 172 16.43 35.24 29.46
N ALA A 173 16.65 36.32 28.70
CA ALA A 173 17.54 37.40 29.12
C ALA A 173 17.01 38.13 30.37
N LEU A 174 17.82 38.17 31.44
CA LEU A 174 17.48 38.85 32.70
C LEU A 174 17.88 40.35 32.71
N GLU A 175 18.89 40.76 31.95
CA GLU A 175 19.45 42.12 31.97
C GLU A 175 18.84 43.08 30.93
N ALA A 176 18.57 44.33 31.34
CA ALA A 176 17.93 45.35 30.50
C ALA A 176 18.82 45.87 29.33
N ALA A 177 20.14 45.83 29.48
CA ALA A 177 21.08 46.26 28.43
C ALA A 177 21.20 45.20 27.30
N GLY A 178 21.26 43.92 27.66
CA GLY A 178 21.25 42.80 26.70
C GLY A 178 19.93 42.68 25.92
N LYS A 179 18.80 43.04 26.54
CA LYS A 179 17.49 43.07 25.86
C LYS A 179 17.43 44.03 24.67
N LYS A 180 18.10 45.19 24.75
CA LYS A 180 18.08 46.19 23.67
C LYS A 180 18.96 45.80 22.48
N SER A 181 20.11 45.15 22.71
CA SER A 181 20.96 44.65 21.63
C SER A 181 20.34 43.43 20.95
N LEU A 182 19.75 42.50 21.73
CA LEU A 182 19.05 41.33 21.21
C LEU A 182 17.78 41.71 20.44
N ALA A 183 17.04 42.75 20.87
CA ALA A 183 15.89 43.26 20.12
C ALA A 183 16.27 43.81 18.73
N LYS A 184 17.38 44.56 18.62
CA LYS A 184 17.89 45.04 17.34
C LYS A 184 18.38 43.90 16.43
N ALA A 185 19.02 42.89 17.00
CA ALA A 185 19.44 41.70 16.26
C ALA A 185 18.21 40.93 15.74
N LYS A 186 17.15 40.82 16.54
CA LYS A 186 15.88 40.22 16.12
C LYS A 186 15.24 40.98 14.96
N GLU A 187 15.17 42.31 15.02
CA GLU A 187 14.62 43.14 13.93
C GLU A 187 15.39 42.95 12.62
N ALA A 188 16.73 42.87 12.68
CA ALA A 188 17.56 42.59 11.51
C ALA A 188 17.28 41.20 10.92
N LEU A 189 17.21 40.17 11.77
CA LEU A 189 16.86 38.81 11.35
C LEU A 189 15.43 38.73 10.78
N GLN A 190 14.50 39.52 11.30
CA GLN A 190 13.11 39.57 10.80
C GLN A 190 13.08 40.14 9.39
N GLY A 191 13.77 41.25 9.12
CA GLY A 191 13.87 41.81 7.76
C GLY A 191 14.55 40.84 6.79
N GLU A 192 15.57 40.12 7.24
CA GLU A 192 16.24 39.08 6.45
C GLU A 192 15.34 37.87 6.13
N PHE A 193 14.49 37.46 7.08
CA PHE A 193 13.50 36.41 6.88
C PHE A 193 12.40 36.86 5.93
N GLU A 194 11.87 38.07 6.11
CA GLU A 194 10.85 38.64 5.21
C GLU A 194 11.37 38.78 3.78
N GLY A 195 12.63 39.19 3.60
CA GLY A 195 13.27 39.24 2.28
C GLY A 195 13.41 37.86 1.64
N ALA A 196 13.81 36.85 2.41
CA ALA A 196 13.89 35.46 1.92
C ALA A 196 12.50 34.88 1.58
N ASP A 197 11.49 35.16 2.43
CA ASP A 197 10.10 34.73 2.22
C ASP A 197 9.48 35.38 0.98
N ALA A 198 9.73 36.68 0.76
CA ALA A 198 9.27 37.40 -0.43
C ALA A 198 9.89 36.83 -1.72
N LEU A 199 11.21 36.57 -1.72
CA LEU A 199 11.89 35.96 -2.86
C LEU A 199 11.35 34.56 -3.17
N LEU A 200 11.13 33.74 -2.14
CA LEU A 200 10.55 32.41 -2.28
C LEU A 200 9.12 32.46 -2.84
N ARG A 201 8.27 33.37 -2.33
CA ARG A 201 6.92 33.57 -2.85
C ARG A 201 6.93 33.97 -4.33
N GLN A 202 7.84 34.85 -4.74
CA GLN A 202 7.96 35.26 -6.14
C GLN A 202 8.37 34.09 -7.03
N LYS A 203 9.38 33.30 -6.63
CA LYS A 203 9.81 32.11 -7.39
C LYS A 203 8.71 31.04 -7.44
N ALA A 204 8.04 30.80 -6.32
CA ALA A 204 6.93 29.84 -6.24
C ALA A 204 5.76 30.24 -7.15
N ALA A 205 5.42 31.53 -7.23
CA ALA A 205 4.38 32.02 -8.12
C ALA A 205 4.73 31.77 -9.59
N ARG A 206 5.98 32.07 -10.00
CA ARG A 206 6.47 31.80 -11.36
C ARG A 206 6.42 30.31 -11.70
N LEU A 207 6.92 29.45 -10.81
CA LEU A 207 6.82 28.00 -10.98
C LEU A 207 5.38 27.53 -11.16
N LYS A 208 4.45 28.06 -10.36
CA LYS A 208 3.03 27.70 -10.46
C LYS A 208 2.44 28.05 -11.83
N GLU A 209 2.77 29.22 -12.37
CA GLU A 209 2.33 29.63 -13.71
C GLU A 209 2.94 28.76 -14.82
N ASP A 210 4.23 28.43 -14.72
CA ASP A 210 4.92 27.60 -15.71
C ASP A 210 4.37 26.17 -15.71
N PHE A 211 4.11 25.60 -14.52
CA PHE A 211 3.55 24.25 -14.42
C PHE A 211 2.09 24.17 -14.88
N GLN A 212 1.27 25.19 -14.64
CA GLN A 212 -0.10 25.21 -15.18
C GLN A 212 -0.13 25.07 -16.71
N ARG A 213 0.91 25.56 -17.41
CA ARG A 213 1.02 25.42 -18.87
C ARG A 213 1.44 24.01 -19.29
N LEU A 214 2.31 23.37 -18.52
CA LEU A 214 2.85 22.03 -18.81
C LEU A 214 1.92 20.89 -18.35
N GLU A 215 1.01 21.17 -17.42
CA GLU A 215 0.18 20.19 -16.72
C GLU A 215 -0.61 19.31 -17.68
N SER A 216 -1.24 19.87 -18.72
CA SER A 216 -2.07 19.11 -19.66
C SER A 216 -1.30 18.02 -20.44
N GLN A 217 -0.09 18.33 -20.90
CA GLN A 217 0.73 17.38 -21.67
C GLN A 217 1.39 16.34 -20.77
N ALA A 218 1.89 16.76 -19.60
CA ALA A 218 2.46 15.85 -18.61
C ALA A 218 1.39 14.89 -18.06
N ALA A 219 0.18 15.39 -17.80
CA ALA A 219 -0.95 14.60 -17.32
C ALA A 219 -1.33 13.48 -18.29
N SER A 220 -1.48 13.78 -19.58
CA SER A 220 -1.86 12.76 -20.57
C SER A 220 -0.83 11.63 -20.69
N ARG A 221 0.46 11.96 -20.65
CA ARG A 221 1.56 10.96 -20.70
C ARG A 221 1.61 10.10 -19.45
N PHE A 222 1.43 10.71 -18.27
CA PHE A 222 1.39 9.98 -17.02
C PHE A 222 0.15 9.08 -16.92
N GLN A 223 -1.02 9.57 -17.37
CA GLN A 223 -2.24 8.77 -17.48
C GLN A 223 -2.05 7.56 -18.40
N ALA A 224 -1.40 7.72 -19.55
CA ALA A 224 -1.11 6.60 -20.44
C ALA A 224 -0.25 5.51 -19.76
N GLN A 225 0.72 5.90 -18.93
CA GLN A 225 1.47 4.94 -18.12
C GLN A 225 0.61 4.31 -17.02
N ALA A 226 -0.28 5.07 -16.39
CA ALA A 226 -1.20 4.53 -15.39
C ALA A 226 -2.13 3.45 -15.97
N ILE A 227 -2.54 3.58 -17.25
CA ILE A 227 -3.29 2.53 -17.97
C ILE A 227 -2.48 1.24 -18.09
N ALA A 228 -1.22 1.34 -18.54
CA ALA A 228 -0.36 0.17 -18.66
C ALA A 228 -0.10 -0.49 -17.30
N VAL A 229 0.08 0.31 -16.25
CA VAL A 229 0.30 -0.17 -14.88
C VAL A 229 -0.94 -0.86 -14.32
N ALA A 230 -2.15 -0.36 -14.57
CA ALA A 230 -3.39 -1.00 -14.11
C ALA A 230 -3.50 -2.44 -14.63
N GLN A 231 -3.24 -2.65 -15.92
CA GLN A 231 -3.26 -3.99 -16.53
C GLN A 231 -2.20 -4.92 -15.94
N GLN A 232 -0.99 -4.40 -15.68
CA GLN A 232 0.08 -5.16 -15.06
C GLN A 232 -0.23 -5.50 -13.59
N LEU A 233 -0.88 -4.58 -12.88
CA LEU A 233 -1.25 -4.74 -11.48
C LEU A 233 -2.25 -5.88 -11.30
N ASP A 234 -3.34 -5.90 -12.06
CA ASP A 234 -4.35 -6.96 -11.98
C ASP A 234 -3.73 -8.35 -12.14
N ASP A 235 -2.98 -8.50 -13.23
CA ASP A 235 -2.29 -9.73 -13.57
C ASP A 235 -1.30 -10.18 -12.48
N ALA A 236 -0.52 -9.26 -11.91
CA ALA A 236 0.51 -9.56 -10.92
C ALA A 236 -0.07 -9.77 -9.53
N ALA A 237 -1.08 -9.01 -9.14
CA ALA A 237 -1.73 -9.08 -7.84
C ALA A 237 -2.49 -10.39 -7.67
N GLU A 238 -3.29 -10.81 -8.66
CA GLU A 238 -3.98 -12.10 -8.63
C GLU A 238 -3.00 -13.26 -8.45
N GLN A 239 -1.89 -13.22 -9.17
CA GLN A 239 -0.88 -14.28 -9.12
C GLN A 239 -0.09 -14.27 -7.80
N ALA A 240 0.21 -13.09 -7.27
CA ALA A 240 0.88 -12.93 -5.99
C ALA A 240 -0.01 -13.42 -4.83
N GLU A 241 -1.31 -13.14 -4.86
CA GLU A 241 -2.26 -13.67 -3.88
C GLU A 241 -2.37 -15.19 -3.97
N GLN A 242 -2.53 -15.73 -5.18
CA GLN A 242 -2.55 -17.18 -5.40
C GLN A 242 -1.28 -17.81 -4.83
N TRP A 243 -0.11 -17.26 -5.12
CA TRP A 243 1.18 -17.77 -4.62
C TRP A 243 1.36 -17.63 -3.10
N GLY A 244 0.98 -16.48 -2.54
CA GLY A 244 1.07 -16.23 -1.10
C GLY A 244 0.16 -17.16 -0.29
N LEU A 245 -1.00 -17.51 -0.83
CA LEU A 245 -1.94 -18.45 -0.23
C LEU A 245 -1.57 -19.93 -0.51
N THR A 246 -0.75 -20.23 -1.53
CA THR A 246 -0.40 -21.62 -1.91
C THR A 246 0.73 -22.22 -1.08
N LEU A 247 1.74 -21.44 -0.67
CA LEU A 247 2.94 -21.97 0.00
C LEU A 247 2.77 -22.35 1.49
N GLY A 248 1.53 -22.42 2.00
CA GLY A 248 1.22 -23.18 3.21
C GLY A 248 1.91 -22.73 4.50
N THR A 249 2.48 -21.53 4.55
CA THR A 249 3.20 -21.05 5.75
C THR A 249 2.26 -20.75 6.92
N GLY A 250 0.94 -20.79 6.74
CA GLY A 250 -0.06 -20.53 7.79
C GLY A 250 -0.12 -19.06 8.25
N TYR A 251 0.87 -18.25 7.91
CA TYR A 251 0.95 -16.83 8.21
C TYR A 251 0.64 -16.00 6.96
N ARG A 252 -0.17 -14.94 7.10
CA ARG A 252 -0.28 -13.89 6.09
C ARG A 252 1.13 -13.32 5.89
N SER A 253 1.71 -13.48 4.70
CA SER A 253 3.01 -12.89 4.39
C SER A 253 2.94 -11.37 4.58
N PRO A 254 3.98 -10.74 5.17
CA PRO A 254 4.02 -9.30 5.32
C PRO A 254 3.81 -8.59 3.97
N PRO A 255 3.12 -7.44 3.96
CA PRO A 255 2.74 -6.74 2.74
C PRO A 255 3.95 -6.37 1.88
N GLY A 256 5.09 -6.00 2.48
CA GLY A 256 6.31 -5.69 1.73
C GLY A 256 6.89 -6.90 0.99
N GLN A 257 6.79 -8.11 1.56
CA GLN A 257 7.23 -9.33 0.87
C GLN A 257 6.31 -9.68 -0.30
N LYS A 258 5.00 -9.47 -0.14
CA LYS A 258 4.03 -9.64 -1.23
C LYS A 258 4.29 -8.68 -2.38
N LEU A 259 4.63 -7.43 -2.05
CA LEU A 259 5.02 -6.43 -3.04
C LEU A 259 6.27 -6.87 -3.82
N GLU A 260 7.33 -7.31 -3.14
CA GLU A 260 8.56 -7.79 -3.80
C GLU A 260 8.29 -9.00 -4.72
N LEU A 261 7.44 -9.91 -4.28
CA LEU A 261 7.01 -11.05 -5.09
C LEU A 261 6.19 -10.58 -6.29
N GLY A 262 5.24 -9.68 -6.09
CA GLY A 262 4.45 -9.05 -7.16
C GLY A 262 5.33 -8.37 -8.21
N LYS A 263 6.34 -7.62 -7.79
CA LYS A 263 7.33 -7.00 -8.69
C LYS A 263 8.10 -8.03 -9.53
N ARG A 264 8.53 -9.13 -8.91
CA ARG A 264 9.24 -10.21 -9.62
C ARG A 264 8.35 -10.95 -10.60
N LEU A 265 7.06 -11.11 -10.28
CA LEU A 265 6.07 -11.70 -11.19
C LEU A 265 5.73 -10.77 -12.35
N ALA A 266 5.61 -9.46 -12.09
CA ALA A 266 5.34 -8.46 -13.11
C ALA A 266 6.49 -8.36 -14.13
N SER A 267 7.74 -8.48 -13.67
CA SER A 267 8.93 -8.35 -14.54
C SER A 267 9.30 -9.62 -15.31
N ASN A 268 8.85 -10.82 -14.89
CA ASN A 268 9.26 -12.09 -15.50
C ASN A 268 8.08 -12.96 -15.95
N GLU A 269 7.90 -13.07 -17.27
CA GLU A 269 6.83 -13.88 -17.87
C GLU A 269 6.89 -15.38 -17.52
N LYS A 270 8.09 -15.95 -17.34
CA LYS A 270 8.21 -17.39 -16.99
C LYS A 270 7.66 -17.64 -15.60
N LEU A 271 7.98 -16.76 -14.65
CA LEU A 271 7.42 -16.82 -13.30
C LEU A 271 5.91 -16.59 -13.30
N LYS A 272 5.43 -15.65 -14.13
CA LYS A 272 4.01 -15.41 -14.38
C LYS A 272 3.27 -16.68 -14.82
N LYS A 273 3.82 -17.39 -15.81
CA LYS A 273 3.25 -18.66 -16.33
C LYS A 273 3.26 -19.77 -15.27
N LEU A 274 4.34 -19.89 -14.50
CA LEU A 274 4.42 -20.86 -13.40
C LEU A 274 3.40 -20.58 -12.31
N ALA A 275 3.25 -19.32 -11.89
CA ALA A 275 2.27 -18.90 -10.88
C ALA A 275 0.85 -19.28 -11.30
N ARG A 276 0.48 -19.02 -12.56
CA ARG A 276 -0.83 -19.41 -13.13
C ARG A 276 -1.03 -20.93 -13.17
N LEU A 277 0.02 -21.71 -13.44
CA LEU A 277 -0.08 -23.17 -13.48
C LEU A 277 -0.28 -23.75 -12.07
N VAL A 278 0.50 -23.28 -11.09
CA VAL A 278 0.37 -23.65 -9.68
C VAL A 278 -1.00 -23.26 -9.12
N GLY A 279 -1.49 -22.06 -9.46
CA GLY A 279 -2.83 -21.60 -9.10
C GLY A 279 -3.93 -22.54 -9.61
N ARG A 280 -3.89 -22.90 -10.89
CA ARG A 280 -4.84 -23.86 -11.50
C ARG A 280 -4.78 -25.23 -10.84
N MET A 281 -3.60 -25.77 -10.59
CA MET A 281 -3.45 -27.07 -9.91
C MET A 281 -4.09 -27.07 -8.51
N LYS A 282 -3.90 -26.00 -7.72
CA LYS A 282 -4.55 -25.88 -6.40
C LYS A 282 -6.06 -25.73 -6.51
N PHE A 283 -6.56 -24.96 -7.48
CA PHE A 283 -8.01 -24.86 -7.73
C PHE A 283 -8.62 -26.24 -7.98
N HIS A 284 -7.99 -27.04 -8.84
CA HIS A 284 -8.40 -28.43 -9.07
C HIS A 284 -8.28 -29.29 -7.81
N ALA A 285 -7.19 -29.18 -7.04
CA ALA A 285 -7.02 -29.92 -5.80
C ALA A 285 -8.10 -29.56 -4.74
N LEU A 286 -8.46 -28.28 -4.61
CA LEU A 286 -9.53 -27.82 -3.73
C LEU A 286 -10.91 -28.31 -4.21
N ALA A 287 -11.17 -28.28 -5.52
CA ALA A 287 -12.39 -28.81 -6.10
C ALA A 287 -12.51 -30.33 -5.87
N LEU A 288 -11.43 -31.09 -6.05
CA LEU A 288 -11.39 -32.52 -5.74
C LEU A 288 -11.64 -32.80 -4.26
N ARG A 289 -11.04 -32.02 -3.35
CA ARG A 289 -11.27 -32.15 -1.91
C ARG A 289 -12.72 -31.85 -1.52
N LYS A 290 -13.36 -30.86 -2.17
CA LYS A 290 -14.79 -30.56 -1.96
C LYS A 290 -15.69 -31.70 -2.44
N LYS A 291 -15.40 -32.28 -3.62
CA LYS A 291 -16.16 -33.41 -4.17
C LYS A 291 -16.14 -34.67 -3.29
N VAL A 292 -15.03 -34.95 -2.59
CA VAL A 292 -14.97 -36.09 -1.64
C VAL A 292 -15.96 -35.93 -0.48
N PHE A 293 -16.38 -34.70 -0.17
CA PHE A 293 -17.33 -34.40 0.89
C PHE A 293 -18.79 -34.26 0.41
N GLU A 294 -19.05 -34.25 -0.89
CA GLU A 294 -20.38 -34.56 -1.44
C GLU A 294 -20.58 -36.07 -1.26
N ARG A 295 -20.75 -36.52 -0.01
CA ARG A 295 -21.43 -37.78 0.24
C ARG A 295 -22.78 -37.64 -0.43
N SER A 296 -23.07 -38.51 -1.38
CA SER A 296 -24.42 -38.73 -1.83
C SER A 296 -25.29 -38.80 -0.58
N SER A 297 -26.25 -37.89 -0.45
CA SER A 297 -27.47 -38.17 0.28
C SER A 297 -28.15 -39.28 -0.52
N GLU A 298 -27.61 -40.51 -0.43
CA GLU A 298 -28.32 -41.70 -0.83
C GLU A 298 -29.46 -41.79 0.18
N GLU A 299 -30.59 -41.18 -0.17
CA GLU A 299 -31.86 -41.49 0.44
C GLU A 299 -32.04 -43.00 0.25
N ILE A 300 -31.92 -43.74 1.35
CA ILE A 300 -32.19 -45.17 1.36
C ILE A 300 -33.71 -45.29 1.21
N LEU A 301 -34.18 -45.52 -0.02
CA LEU A 301 -35.60 -45.55 -0.36
C LEU A 301 -36.23 -46.96 -0.20
N GLU A 302 -35.41 -47.99 0.01
CA GLU A 302 -35.87 -49.37 0.10
C GLU A 302 -35.93 -49.85 1.55
N ILE A 303 -37.10 -50.37 1.94
CA ILE A 303 -37.34 -51.01 3.22
C ILE A 303 -37.14 -52.52 3.01
N GLU A 304 -36.21 -53.10 3.76
CA GLU A 304 -35.92 -54.53 3.76
C GLU A 304 -36.30 -55.16 5.10
N ARG A 305 -36.23 -56.50 5.18
CA ARG A 305 -36.31 -57.22 6.46
C ARG A 305 -34.92 -57.70 6.86
N GLY A 306 -34.54 -57.49 8.12
CA GLY A 306 -33.27 -57.96 8.64
C GLY A 306 -33.07 -57.70 10.13
N ASP A 307 -31.80 -57.57 10.53
CA ASP A 307 -31.35 -57.48 11.92
C ASP A 307 -30.46 -56.27 12.22
N ARG A 308 -30.39 -55.28 11.31
CA ARG A 308 -29.54 -54.10 11.49
C ARG A 308 -30.23 -53.03 12.30
N VAL A 309 -29.89 -52.97 13.59
CA VAL A 309 -30.39 -51.97 14.54
C VAL A 309 -30.21 -50.52 14.05
N SER A 310 -29.15 -50.22 13.30
CA SER A 310 -28.87 -48.87 12.79
C SER A 310 -29.80 -48.41 11.66
N ARG A 311 -30.59 -49.31 11.09
CA ARG A 311 -31.50 -49.03 9.96
C ARG A 311 -32.99 -49.24 10.29
N LEU A 312 -33.31 -49.69 11.50
CA LEU A 312 -34.69 -49.98 11.89
C LEU A 312 -35.64 -48.79 11.70
N LEU A 313 -36.84 -49.09 11.20
CA LEU A 313 -37.88 -48.09 11.06
C LEU A 313 -38.38 -47.63 12.44
N PRO A 314 -38.82 -46.36 12.58
CA PRO A 314 -39.26 -45.81 13.85
C PRO A 314 -40.36 -46.62 14.56
N HIS A 315 -41.21 -47.32 13.81
CA HIS A 315 -42.27 -48.15 14.39
C HIS A 315 -41.74 -49.44 15.06
N GLU A 316 -40.64 -50.01 14.57
CA GLU A 316 -39.98 -51.16 15.23
C GLU A 316 -39.30 -50.69 16.53
N LEU A 317 -38.76 -49.47 16.56
CA LEU A 317 -38.21 -48.88 17.78
C LEU A 317 -39.28 -48.61 18.84
N LEU A 318 -40.52 -48.29 18.43
CA LEU A 318 -41.63 -48.12 19.36
C LEU A 318 -42.01 -49.44 20.05
N ALA A 319 -41.79 -50.60 19.43
CA ALA A 319 -42.07 -51.90 20.04
C ALA A 319 -41.24 -52.15 21.31
N LEU A 320 -40.04 -51.56 21.40
CA LEU A 320 -39.17 -51.63 22.59
C LEU A 320 -39.75 -50.90 23.81
N SER A 321 -40.68 -49.96 23.62
CA SER A 321 -41.25 -49.16 24.71
C SER A 321 -42.29 -49.91 25.55
N HIS A 322 -42.93 -50.94 25.01
CA HIS A 322 -44.00 -51.68 25.68
C HIS A 322 -43.53 -53.08 26.12
N PRO A 323 -43.80 -53.53 27.37
CA PRO A 323 -43.20 -54.74 27.94
C PRO A 323 -43.57 -56.04 27.21
N ILE A 324 -44.72 -56.10 26.54
CA ILE A 324 -45.14 -57.26 25.75
C ILE A 324 -44.55 -57.23 24.34
N LEU A 325 -44.54 -56.05 23.70
CA LEU A 325 -44.04 -55.88 22.33
C LEU A 325 -42.52 -55.98 22.27
N CYS A 326 -41.83 -55.63 23.35
CA CYS A 326 -40.39 -55.80 23.48
C CYS A 326 -39.97 -57.28 23.35
N LYS A 327 -40.79 -58.22 23.87
CA LYS A 327 -40.53 -59.66 23.70
C LYS A 327 -40.74 -60.11 22.26
N ASP A 328 -41.74 -59.56 21.58
CA ASP A 328 -41.99 -59.84 20.16
C ASP A 328 -40.89 -59.25 19.26
N PHE A 329 -40.41 -58.05 19.59
CA PHE A 329 -39.25 -57.44 18.94
C PHE A 329 -38.00 -58.32 19.06
N TYR A 330 -37.68 -58.84 20.26
CA TYR A 330 -36.52 -59.72 20.43
C TYR A 330 -36.65 -61.02 19.64
N ARG A 331 -37.86 -61.57 19.54
CA ARG A 331 -38.13 -62.74 18.67
C ARG A 331 -37.85 -62.40 17.20
N ARG A 332 -38.45 -61.32 16.69
CA ARG A 332 -38.28 -60.86 15.30
C ARG A 332 -36.85 -60.46 14.95
N PHE A 333 -36.12 -59.91 15.92
CA PHE A 333 -34.69 -59.60 15.78
C PHE A 333 -33.84 -60.86 15.55
N LEU A 334 -34.13 -61.94 16.30
CA LEU A 334 -33.45 -63.23 16.13
C LEU A 334 -33.85 -63.92 14.81
N ASP A 335 -35.11 -63.79 14.42
CA ASP A 335 -35.64 -64.38 13.17
C ASP A 335 -35.29 -63.54 11.91
N GLN A 336 -34.59 -62.41 12.06
CA GLN A 336 -34.23 -61.47 10.99
C GLN A 336 -35.43 -60.88 10.21
N GLU A 337 -36.55 -60.67 10.91
CA GLU A 337 -37.81 -60.22 10.32
C GLU A 337 -38.14 -58.73 10.58
N LEU A 338 -37.24 -57.95 11.19
CA LEU A 338 -37.50 -56.54 11.48
C LEU A 338 -37.42 -55.67 10.24
N LEU A 339 -38.31 -54.69 10.15
CA LEU A 339 -38.32 -53.73 9.05
C LEU A 339 -37.22 -52.67 9.22
N GLN A 340 -36.30 -52.61 8.26
CA GLN A 340 -35.07 -51.80 8.28
C GLN A 340 -34.81 -51.10 6.93
#